data_AF-A0A9P4XUQ9-F1
#
_entry.id   AF-A0A9P4XUQ9-F1
#
_cell.length_a   1.000
_cell.length_b   1.000
_cell.length_c   1.000
_cell.angle_alpha   90.00
_cell.angle_beta   90.00
_cell.angle_gamma   90.00
#
_symmetry.space_group_name_H-M   'P 1'
#
loop_
_entity.id
_entity.type
_entity.pdbx_description
1 polymer ?
#
loop_
_entity_poly.entity_id
_entity_poly.type
_entity_poly.pdbx_seq_one_letter_code
_entity_poly.pdbx_strand_id
1 'polypeptide(L)'
;MAPGKVMDAEAKSNYYREIVTKAVNDTFHLRDEAQDINIAHLEIACDAAVEFAHRFNEHNPDKKFNPRWLYHCVQSILSIYFKPELMLDGKIERLTAAAAAAATHAAQQDSQEEEECADTAEPSAPQHAHVVDLSASPDDTAPQKDAAAAVFRRPAVPAPPVREGSLAWTEDDIKQMVQLKASGLTHKEVAHRMGRGVSSVENKFGRVMKDGDWAAFIAECGLRNPTGIKRKTHDKTYKEDSDGDLEDDEDARPPPFKKARSAPKIPHKSRQQCRAQ
;
A
#
# COMPACT_ATOMS: atom_id res chain seq x y z
N MET A 1 -29.01 17.18 -18.68
CA MET A 1 -28.41 16.71 -17.40
C MET A 1 -28.99 17.56 -16.28
N ALA A 2 -29.65 16.95 -15.30
CA ALA A 2 -30.18 17.70 -14.15
C ALA A 2 -29.01 18.26 -13.32
N PRO A 3 -29.09 19.50 -12.83
CA PRO A 3 -28.06 20.06 -11.95
C PRO A 3 -27.91 19.16 -10.73
N GLY A 4 -26.70 18.64 -10.52
CA GLY A 4 -26.40 17.72 -9.42
C GLY A 4 -26.78 18.36 -8.09
N LYS A 5 -27.74 17.75 -7.39
CA LYS A 5 -28.13 18.17 -6.05
C LYS A 5 -26.90 18.08 -5.15
N VAL A 6 -26.41 19.22 -4.70
CA VAL A 6 -25.30 19.28 -3.73
C VAL A 6 -25.82 18.68 -2.44
N MET A 7 -25.34 17.47 -2.09
CA MET A 7 -25.61 16.90 -0.78
C MET A 7 -24.90 17.73 0.27
N ASP A 8 -25.56 17.98 1.40
CA ASP A 8 -24.89 18.54 2.57
C ASP A 8 -23.80 17.57 3.08
N ALA A 9 -22.84 18.11 3.83
CA ALA A 9 -21.68 17.34 4.27
C ALA A 9 -22.05 16.16 5.19
N GLU A 10 -23.13 16.31 5.97
CA GLU A 10 -23.60 15.30 6.91
C GLU A 10 -24.28 14.14 6.17
N ALA A 11 -25.19 14.44 5.24
CA ALA A 11 -25.82 13.49 4.34
C ALA A 11 -24.76 12.74 3.50
N LYS A 12 -23.72 13.44 3.04
CA LYS A 12 -22.60 12.80 2.32
C LYS A 12 -21.82 11.84 3.22
N SER A 13 -21.59 12.20 4.48
CA SER A 13 -20.92 11.33 5.45
C SER A 13 -21.78 10.10 5.78
N ASN A 14 -23.08 10.27 6.00
CA ASN A 14 -24.02 9.18 6.28
C ASN A 14 -24.12 8.22 5.09
N TYR A 15 -24.22 8.75 3.87
CA TYR A 15 -24.24 7.96 2.64
C TYR A 15 -23.02 7.03 2.53
N TYR A 16 -21.81 7.55 2.74
CA TYR A 16 -20.61 6.71 2.67
C TYR A 16 -20.50 5.72 3.83
N ARG A 17 -20.99 6.08 5.02
CA ARG A 17 -21.07 5.15 6.15
C ARG A 17 -22.00 3.98 5.82
N GLU A 18 -23.14 4.25 5.21
CA GLU A 18 -24.10 3.22 4.78
C GLU A 18 -23.49 2.28 3.73
N ILE A 19 -22.75 2.81 2.74
CA ILE A 19 -22.04 1.98 1.75
C ILE A 19 -21.08 1.01 2.44
N VAL A 20 -20.21 1.52 3.32
CA VAL A 20 -19.22 0.69 4.01
C VAL A 20 -19.92 -0.34 4.90
N THR A 21 -20.93 0.09 5.66
CA THR A 21 -21.70 -0.80 6.55
C THR A 21 -22.36 -1.92 5.76
N LYS A 22 -22.99 -1.58 4.63
CA LYS A 22 -23.61 -2.56 3.74
C LYS A 22 -22.59 -3.54 3.18
N ALA A 23 -21.47 -3.06 2.64
CA ALA A 23 -20.44 -3.92 2.07
C ALA A 23 -19.83 -4.89 3.11
N VAL A 24 -19.63 -4.42 4.35
CA VAL A 24 -19.20 -5.28 5.45
C VAL A 24 -20.26 -6.33 5.75
N ASN A 25 -21.53 -5.95 5.92
CA ASN A 25 -22.60 -6.90 6.23
C ASN A 25 -22.81 -7.94 5.12
N ASP A 26 -22.71 -7.54 3.85
CA ASP A 26 -22.85 -8.42 2.70
C ASP A 26 -21.77 -9.52 2.69
N THR A 27 -20.56 -9.22 3.16
CA THR A 27 -19.41 -10.16 3.17
C THR A 27 -19.15 -10.79 4.53
N PHE A 28 -19.81 -10.34 5.61
CA PHE A 28 -19.48 -10.74 6.97
C PHE A 28 -19.67 -12.23 7.25
N HIS A 29 -20.62 -12.89 6.58
CA HIS A 29 -20.87 -14.31 6.74
C HIS A 29 -19.67 -15.19 6.35
N LEU A 30 -18.83 -14.73 5.41
CA LEU A 30 -17.61 -15.43 4.99
C LEU A 30 -16.58 -15.60 6.12
N ARG A 31 -16.71 -14.80 7.18
CA ARG A 31 -15.89 -14.91 8.40
C ARG A 31 -16.01 -16.29 9.04
N ASP A 32 -17.20 -16.86 9.06
CA ASP A 32 -17.47 -18.11 9.78
C ASP A 32 -16.98 -19.33 8.99
N GLU A 33 -16.68 -19.16 7.70
CA GLU A 33 -16.11 -20.18 6.81
C GLU A 33 -14.57 -20.14 6.75
N ALA A 34 -13.95 -19.07 7.23
CA ALA A 34 -12.52 -18.86 7.08
C ALA A 34 -11.69 -19.68 8.09
N GLN A 35 -10.60 -20.28 7.61
CA GLN A 35 -9.63 -20.96 8.45
C GLN A 35 -8.94 -20.02 9.46
N ASP A 36 -8.77 -18.75 9.09
CA ASP A 36 -8.17 -17.71 9.93
C ASP A 36 -9.08 -16.48 10.00
N ILE A 37 -9.71 -16.29 11.17
CA ILE A 37 -10.67 -15.22 11.44
C ILE A 37 -10.04 -13.83 11.25
N ASN A 38 -8.75 -13.67 11.57
CA ASN A 38 -8.06 -12.39 11.45
C ASN A 38 -7.80 -12.03 9.98
N ILE A 39 -7.48 -13.04 9.16
CA ILE A 39 -7.39 -12.86 7.69
C ILE A 39 -8.77 -12.54 7.12
N ALA A 40 -9.84 -13.20 7.60
CA ALA A 40 -11.19 -12.89 7.14
C ALA A 40 -11.60 -11.44 7.43
N HIS A 41 -11.37 -10.95 8.65
CA HIS A 41 -11.64 -9.56 8.99
C HIS A 41 -10.83 -8.57 8.13
N LEU A 42 -9.58 -8.91 7.81
CA LEU A 42 -8.72 -8.11 6.93
C LEU A 42 -9.34 -7.99 5.53
N GLU A 43 -9.70 -9.11 4.92
CA GLU A 43 -10.27 -9.13 3.56
C GLU A 43 -11.65 -8.46 3.50
N ILE A 44 -12.54 -8.71 4.47
CA ILE A 44 -13.85 -8.05 4.56
C ILE A 44 -13.70 -6.52 4.58
N ALA A 45 -12.75 -6.00 5.37
CA ALA A 45 -12.51 -4.57 5.44
C ALA A 45 -11.91 -4.00 4.15
N CYS A 46 -11.02 -4.76 3.50
CA CYS A 46 -10.44 -4.39 2.21
C CYS A 46 -11.50 -4.35 1.09
N ASP A 47 -12.41 -5.32 1.03
CA ASP A 47 -13.52 -5.36 0.07
C ASP A 47 -14.48 -4.18 0.28
N ALA A 48 -14.82 -3.88 1.53
CA ALA A 48 -15.63 -2.71 1.87
C ALA A 48 -14.95 -1.39 1.44
N ALA A 49 -13.62 -1.31 1.51
CA ALA A 49 -12.87 -0.15 1.05
C ALA A 49 -12.88 -0.02 -0.48
N VAL A 50 -12.77 -1.13 -1.21
CA VAL A 50 -12.87 -1.15 -2.68
C VAL A 50 -14.27 -0.71 -3.13
N GLU A 51 -15.33 -1.24 -2.52
CA GLU A 51 -16.71 -0.80 -2.82
C GLU A 51 -16.89 0.70 -2.54
N PHE A 52 -16.39 1.19 -1.40
CA PHE A 52 -16.38 2.61 -1.11
C PHE A 52 -15.67 3.43 -2.20
N ALA A 53 -14.49 3.00 -2.66
CA ALA A 53 -13.75 3.72 -3.70
C ALA A 53 -14.52 3.77 -5.02
N HIS A 54 -15.18 2.69 -5.42
CA HIS A 54 -16.02 2.65 -6.62
C HIS A 54 -17.17 3.66 -6.51
N ARG A 55 -17.96 3.60 -5.43
CA ARG A 55 -19.07 4.53 -5.20
C ARG A 55 -18.63 5.97 -5.08
N PHE A 56 -17.50 6.21 -4.42
CA PHE A 56 -16.93 7.56 -4.32
C PHE A 56 -16.56 8.11 -5.70
N ASN A 57 -15.93 7.29 -6.55
CA ASN A 57 -15.50 7.69 -7.89
C ASN A 57 -16.69 7.97 -8.83
N GLU A 58 -17.79 7.23 -8.69
CA GLU A 58 -19.05 7.50 -9.41
C GLU A 58 -19.60 8.88 -9.08
N HIS A 59 -19.59 9.27 -7.79
CA HIS A 59 -20.13 10.55 -7.33
C HIS A 59 -19.17 11.73 -7.48
N ASN A 60 -17.87 11.48 -7.63
CA ASN A 60 -16.83 12.51 -7.68
C ASN A 60 -15.88 12.25 -8.86
N PRO A 61 -16.33 12.43 -10.12
CA PRO A 61 -15.53 12.12 -11.30
C PRO A 61 -14.22 12.92 -11.38
N ASP A 62 -14.17 14.10 -10.75
CA ASP A 62 -13.01 14.99 -10.71
C ASP A 62 -11.95 14.56 -9.68
N LYS A 63 -12.31 13.69 -8.74
CA LYS A 63 -11.48 13.31 -7.58
C LYS A 63 -11.43 11.79 -7.43
N LYS A 64 -10.92 11.08 -8.43
CA LYS A 64 -10.90 9.62 -8.40
C LYS A 64 -9.84 9.10 -7.43
N PHE A 65 -10.23 8.18 -6.56
CA PHE A 65 -9.32 7.29 -5.85
C PHE A 65 -8.92 6.13 -6.75
N ASN A 66 -7.68 5.66 -6.60
CA ASN A 66 -7.26 4.38 -7.16
C ASN A 66 -7.69 3.27 -6.18
N PRO A 67 -8.63 2.36 -6.55
CA PRO A 67 -9.13 1.34 -5.64
C PRO A 67 -8.03 0.41 -5.11
N ARG A 68 -7.06 0.07 -5.97
CA ARG A 68 -5.90 -0.76 -5.59
C ARG A 68 -5.02 -0.08 -4.54
N TRP A 69 -4.83 1.23 -4.66
CA TRP A 69 -4.08 1.99 -3.65
C TRP A 69 -4.80 1.98 -2.31
N LEU A 70 -6.13 2.20 -2.30
CA LEU A 70 -6.91 2.19 -1.07
C LEU A 70 -6.91 0.81 -0.40
N TYR A 71 -7.06 -0.27 -1.18
CA TYR A 71 -6.92 -1.66 -0.70
C TYR A 71 -5.58 -1.84 0.03
N HIS A 72 -4.45 -1.46 -0.60
CA HIS A 72 -3.14 -1.61 0.03
C HIS A 72 -2.98 -0.76 1.30
N CYS A 73 -3.56 0.44 1.36
CA CYS A 73 -3.55 1.26 2.57
C CYS A 73 -4.32 0.61 3.71
N VAL A 74 -5.54 0.13 3.46
CA VAL A 74 -6.38 -0.54 4.46
C VAL A 74 -5.71 -1.83 4.92
N GLN A 75 -5.24 -2.66 3.98
CA GLN A 75 -4.51 -3.88 4.27
C GLN A 75 -3.29 -3.61 5.14
N SER A 76 -2.48 -2.59 4.82
CA SER A 76 -1.27 -2.25 5.60
C SER A 76 -1.61 -1.80 7.01
N ILE A 77 -2.63 -0.94 7.17
CA ILE A 77 -3.06 -0.45 8.48
C ILE A 77 -3.57 -1.61 9.33
N LEU A 78 -4.46 -2.43 8.78
CA LEU A 78 -5.12 -3.50 9.52
C LEU A 78 -4.20 -4.70 9.78
N SER A 79 -3.21 -4.96 8.92
CA SER A 79 -2.21 -6.00 9.17
C SER A 79 -1.40 -5.72 10.44
N ILE A 80 -1.17 -4.45 10.78
CA ILE A 80 -0.51 -4.07 12.04
C ILE A 80 -1.37 -4.48 13.25
N TYR A 81 -2.69 -4.37 13.14
CA TYR A 81 -3.60 -4.67 14.24
C TYR A 81 -3.94 -6.16 14.35
N PHE A 82 -4.21 -6.82 13.22
CA PHE A 82 -4.69 -8.19 13.20
C PHE A 82 -3.58 -9.24 13.22
N LYS A 83 -2.38 -8.90 12.75
CA LYS A 83 -1.20 -9.80 12.80
C LYS A 83 0.07 -9.01 13.12
N PRO A 84 0.19 -8.46 14.35
CA PRO A 84 1.41 -7.76 14.77
C PRO A 84 2.65 -8.66 14.71
N GLU A 85 2.50 -9.97 14.74
CA GLU A 85 3.59 -10.96 14.59
C GLU A 85 4.31 -10.84 13.24
N LEU A 86 3.62 -10.40 12.18
CA LEU A 86 4.23 -10.11 10.87
C LEU A 86 5.23 -8.94 10.96
N MET A 87 5.03 -8.03 11.92
CA MET A 87 5.82 -6.81 12.10
C MET A 87 6.94 -6.98 13.13
N LEU A 88 6.72 -7.79 14.18
CA LEU A 88 7.62 -7.85 15.34
C LEU A 88 8.88 -8.70 15.11
N ASP A 89 8.76 -9.84 14.41
CA ASP A 89 9.88 -10.78 14.35
C ASP A 89 10.56 -10.89 12.99
N GLY A 90 9.96 -10.34 11.92
CA GLY A 90 10.43 -10.48 10.54
C GLY A 90 10.53 -11.92 10.03
N LYS A 91 10.30 -12.90 10.91
CA LYS A 91 10.21 -14.33 10.66
C LYS A 91 8.74 -14.67 10.56
N ILE A 92 8.16 -14.34 9.41
CA ILE A 92 6.93 -14.98 8.99
C ILE A 92 7.34 -16.44 8.73
N GLU A 93 6.86 -17.39 9.53
CA GLU A 93 6.82 -18.79 9.11
C GLU A 93 5.89 -18.83 7.90
N ARG A 94 6.44 -18.49 6.72
CA ARG A 94 5.79 -18.76 5.46
C ARG A 94 5.55 -20.25 5.45
N LEU A 95 4.28 -20.64 5.26
CA LEU A 95 3.81 -22.02 5.10
C LEU A 95 5.00 -22.91 4.80
N THR A 96 5.45 -23.62 5.83
CA THR A 96 6.67 -24.43 5.74
C THR A 96 6.52 -25.35 4.54
N ALA A 97 7.63 -25.73 3.90
CA ALA A 97 7.58 -26.65 2.76
C ALA A 97 6.77 -27.93 3.04
N ALA A 98 6.55 -28.27 4.32
CA ALA A 98 5.62 -29.32 4.76
C ALA A 98 4.14 -29.05 4.43
N ALA A 99 3.65 -27.81 4.56
CA ALA A 99 2.28 -27.45 4.16
C ALA A 99 2.13 -27.44 2.62
N ALA A 100 3.17 -27.02 1.89
CA ALA A 100 3.20 -27.15 0.43
C ALA A 100 3.27 -28.63 -0.02
N ALA A 101 4.00 -29.48 0.70
CA ALA A 101 4.06 -30.92 0.46
C ALA A 101 2.72 -31.61 0.78
N ALA A 102 2.04 -31.21 1.85
CA ALA A 102 0.71 -31.71 2.20
C ALA A 102 -0.35 -31.33 1.15
N ALA A 103 -0.32 -30.10 0.64
CA ALA A 103 -1.19 -29.68 -0.47
C ALA A 103 -0.90 -30.44 -1.78
N THR A 104 0.36 -30.82 -2.02
CA THR A 104 0.74 -31.62 -3.20
C THR A 104 0.26 -33.07 -3.08
N HIS A 105 0.28 -33.64 -1.87
CA HIS A 105 -0.24 -34.99 -1.61
C HIS A 105 -1.77 -35.07 -1.71
N ALA A 106 -2.49 -34.04 -1.24
CA ALA A 106 -3.95 -34.00 -1.37
C ALA A 106 -4.40 -33.94 -2.85
N ALA A 107 -3.67 -33.20 -3.70
CA ALA A 107 -3.96 -33.13 -5.14
C ALA A 107 -3.67 -34.43 -5.90
N GLN A 108 -2.84 -35.33 -5.36
CA GLN A 108 -2.54 -36.62 -5.99
C GLN A 108 -3.55 -37.72 -5.61
N GLN A 109 -4.24 -37.62 -4.47
CA GLN A 109 -5.28 -38.59 -4.10
C GLN A 109 -6.57 -38.41 -4.91
N ASP A 110 -6.86 -37.19 -5.38
CA ASP A 110 -8.07 -36.88 -6.16
C ASP A 110 -7.98 -37.34 -7.63
N SER A 111 -6.80 -37.77 -8.08
CA SER A 111 -6.58 -38.28 -9.46
C SER A 111 -6.59 -39.81 -9.57
N GLN A 112 -6.87 -40.54 -8.49
CA GLN A 112 -6.90 -42.01 -8.49
C GLN A 112 -8.30 -42.64 -8.42
N GLU A 113 -9.38 -41.85 -8.40
CA GLU A 113 -10.76 -42.38 -8.35
C GLU A 113 -11.50 -42.39 -9.70
N GLU A 114 -10.89 -41.96 -10.82
CA GLU A 114 -11.57 -41.93 -12.14
C GLU A 114 -11.32 -43.14 -13.06
N GLU A 115 -10.69 -44.22 -12.60
CA GLU A 115 -10.44 -45.42 -13.44
C GLU A 115 -11.07 -46.72 -12.92
N GLU A 116 -12.31 -46.69 -12.45
CA GLU A 116 -13.10 -47.93 -12.30
C GLU A 116 -14.60 -47.70 -12.48
N CYS A 117 -15.11 -47.88 -13.70
CA CYS A 117 -16.26 -48.76 -14.02
C CYS A 117 -16.82 -48.45 -15.42
N ALA A 118 -16.48 -49.33 -16.37
CA ALA A 118 -17.31 -49.56 -17.54
C ALA A 118 -18.46 -50.50 -17.18
N ASP A 119 -19.66 -50.06 -17.54
CA ASP A 119 -20.80 -50.86 -18.01
C ASP A 119 -21.45 -51.86 -17.02
N THR A 120 -22.70 -51.59 -16.60
CA THR A 120 -23.88 -52.46 -16.83
C THR A 120 -25.11 -51.97 -16.04
N ALA A 121 -26.14 -51.57 -16.78
CA ALA A 121 -27.59 -51.68 -16.55
C ALA A 121 -28.30 -51.16 -15.26
N GLU A 122 -29.32 -50.30 -15.52
CA GLU A 122 -30.64 -50.19 -14.87
C GLU A 122 -31.23 -51.56 -14.43
N PRO A 123 -32.18 -51.69 -13.45
CA PRO A 123 -33.12 -50.66 -12.98
C PRO A 123 -33.55 -50.70 -11.47
N SER A 124 -34.44 -49.75 -11.13
CA SER A 124 -35.50 -49.81 -10.10
C SER A 124 -35.18 -49.60 -8.60
N ALA A 125 -35.82 -48.57 -8.05
CA ALA A 125 -36.05 -48.30 -6.63
C ALA A 125 -37.13 -49.25 -6.03
N PRO A 126 -37.56 -49.12 -4.74
CA PRO A 126 -36.98 -48.44 -3.56
C PRO A 126 -36.92 -49.36 -2.30
N GLN A 127 -36.55 -48.77 -1.15
CA GLN A 127 -36.77 -49.20 0.24
C GLN A 127 -35.63 -49.96 0.93
N HIS A 128 -34.99 -49.35 1.93
CA HIS A 128 -35.25 -49.62 3.36
C HIS A 128 -34.28 -48.82 4.24
N ALA A 129 -34.82 -48.23 5.30
CA ALA A 129 -34.08 -47.57 6.36
C ALA A 129 -33.16 -48.56 7.08
N HIS A 130 -31.89 -48.18 7.27
CA HIS A 130 -31.03 -48.85 8.24
C HIS A 130 -30.33 -47.81 9.13
N VAL A 131 -30.61 -47.96 10.42
CA VAL A 131 -30.04 -47.25 11.55
C VAL A 131 -28.60 -47.73 11.70
N VAL A 132 -27.64 -46.82 11.84
CA VAL A 132 -26.28 -47.15 12.30
C VAL A 132 -25.88 -46.20 13.43
N ASP A 133 -26.17 -46.74 14.61
CA ASP A 133 -25.38 -46.78 15.84
C ASP A 133 -24.13 -45.89 15.95
N LEU A 134 -24.20 -45.00 16.94
CA LEU A 134 -23.11 -44.24 17.53
C LEU A 134 -22.38 -45.13 18.54
N SER A 135 -21.25 -45.70 18.16
CA SER A 135 -20.31 -46.33 19.09
C SER A 135 -19.01 -45.54 19.17
N ALA A 136 -18.76 -45.03 20.37
CA ALA A 136 -17.56 -44.35 20.79
C ALA A 136 -16.29 -45.22 20.69
N SER A 137 -15.15 -44.56 20.51
CA SER A 137 -13.90 -44.95 21.16
C SER A 137 -13.01 -43.71 21.33
N PRO A 138 -12.64 -43.37 22.59
CA PRO A 138 -11.50 -42.53 22.89
C PRO A 138 -10.29 -43.44 23.07
N ASP A 139 -9.15 -43.14 22.44
CA ASP A 139 -7.89 -43.50 23.08
C ASP A 139 -6.71 -42.64 22.63
N ASP A 140 -5.97 -42.30 23.68
CA ASP A 140 -4.64 -41.72 23.75
C ASP A 140 -3.68 -42.14 22.63
N THR A 141 -2.82 -41.21 22.20
CA THR A 141 -1.36 -41.33 22.38
C THR A 141 -0.68 -40.05 21.90
N ALA A 142 -0.32 -39.19 22.85
CA ALA A 142 0.64 -38.11 22.63
C ALA A 142 2.06 -38.61 23.00
N PRO A 143 3.06 -38.55 22.09
CA PRO A 143 4.45 -38.65 22.49
C PRO A 143 5.05 -37.26 22.66
N GLN A 144 5.32 -36.90 23.93
CA GLN A 144 6.28 -35.86 24.29
C GLN A 144 7.63 -36.18 23.66
N LYS A 145 8.11 -35.29 22.78
CA LYS A 145 9.46 -35.34 22.24
C LYS A 145 10.24 -34.15 22.77
N ASP A 146 10.75 -34.30 23.98
CA ASP A 146 11.79 -33.46 24.56
C ASP A 146 13.09 -33.67 23.79
N ALA A 147 13.23 -32.96 22.67
CA ALA A 147 14.50 -32.84 21.96
C ALA A 147 15.12 -31.48 22.28
N ALA A 148 16.08 -31.51 23.19
CA ALA A 148 16.96 -30.42 23.54
C ALA A 148 17.63 -29.81 22.28
N ALA A 149 17.05 -28.72 21.78
CA ALA A 149 17.70 -27.85 20.83
C ALA A 149 18.78 -27.07 21.57
N ALA A 150 20.03 -27.54 21.47
CA ALA A 150 21.21 -26.78 21.84
C ALA A 150 21.25 -25.50 20.99
N VAL A 151 20.69 -24.42 21.56
CA VAL A 151 20.69 -23.08 20.99
C VAL A 151 22.13 -22.63 20.85
N PHE A 152 22.65 -22.66 19.62
CA PHE A 152 23.84 -21.93 19.20
C PHE A 152 23.58 -20.43 19.41
N ARG A 153 23.78 -19.96 20.65
CA ARG A 153 23.77 -18.53 20.98
C ARG A 153 25.00 -17.93 20.32
N ARG A 154 24.81 -17.33 19.14
CA ARG A 154 25.80 -16.42 18.55
C ARG A 154 26.19 -15.40 19.64
N PRO A 155 27.48 -15.18 19.91
CA PRO A 155 27.91 -14.16 20.86
C PRO A 155 27.29 -12.83 20.45
N ALA A 156 26.54 -12.23 21.38
CA ALA A 156 25.88 -10.97 21.18
C ALA A 156 26.93 -9.90 20.85
N VAL A 157 27.01 -9.52 19.57
CA VAL A 157 27.79 -8.34 19.18
C VAL A 157 27.12 -7.16 19.89
N PRO A 158 27.85 -6.40 20.72
CA PRO A 158 27.28 -5.27 21.44
C PRO A 158 26.66 -4.32 20.41
N ALA A 159 25.36 -4.07 20.53
CA ALA A 159 24.65 -3.17 19.65
C ALA A 159 25.37 -1.81 19.67
N PRO A 160 25.71 -1.23 18.50
CA PRO A 160 26.34 0.08 18.46
C PRO A 160 25.43 1.08 19.19
N PRO A 161 26.01 2.03 19.95
CA PRO A 161 25.24 2.98 20.73
C PRO A 161 24.22 3.67 19.83
N VAL A 162 22.95 3.50 20.16
CA VAL A 162 21.83 4.09 19.45
C VAL A 162 21.96 5.59 19.63
N ARG A 163 22.47 6.29 18.62
CA ARG A 163 22.51 7.76 18.61
C ARG A 163 21.05 8.23 18.56
N GLU A 164 20.61 8.86 19.65
CA GLU A 164 19.23 9.31 19.84
C GLU A 164 18.76 10.17 18.66
N GLY A 165 17.67 9.71 18.06
CA GLY A 165 16.60 10.46 17.40
C GLY A 165 16.94 11.73 16.64
N SER A 166 16.78 11.67 15.32
CA SER A 166 16.23 12.78 14.51
C SER A 166 16.92 14.15 14.64
N LEU A 167 18.25 14.20 14.77
CA LEU A 167 18.96 15.46 14.57
C LEU A 167 18.74 15.93 13.13
N ALA A 168 18.14 17.11 12.99
CA ALA A 168 18.03 17.84 11.74
C ALA A 168 19.39 17.80 11.02
N TRP A 169 19.38 17.67 9.69
CA TRP A 169 20.61 17.64 8.91
C TRP A 169 21.30 18.99 9.01
N THR A 170 22.43 19.03 9.72
CA THR A 170 23.29 20.20 9.79
C THR A 170 24.04 20.38 8.46
N GLU A 171 24.57 21.57 8.21
CA GLU A 171 25.38 21.81 7.01
C GLU A 171 26.64 20.94 7.00
N ASP A 172 27.25 20.70 8.17
CA ASP A 172 28.44 19.86 8.30
C ASP A 172 28.13 18.38 8.01
N ASP A 173 26.96 17.89 8.45
CA ASP A 173 26.49 16.56 8.08
C ASP A 173 26.35 16.43 6.55
N ILE A 174 25.81 17.45 5.88
CA ILE A 174 25.63 17.44 4.42
C ILE A 174 26.98 17.44 3.72
N LYS A 175 27.93 18.28 4.16
CA LYS A 175 29.30 18.30 3.62
C LYS A 175 29.97 16.94 3.75
N GLN A 176 29.91 16.34 4.94
CA GLN A 176 30.48 15.02 5.20
C GLN A 176 29.83 13.94 4.33
N MET A 177 28.49 13.96 4.19
CA MET A 177 27.76 13.03 3.33
C MET A 177 28.21 13.14 1.86
N VAL A 178 28.35 14.36 1.33
CA VAL A 178 28.79 14.61 -0.05
C VAL A 178 30.25 14.15 -0.26
N GLN A 179 31.15 14.42 0.68
CA GLN A 179 32.55 13.95 0.61
C GLN A 179 32.64 12.41 0.63
N LEU A 180 31.87 11.75 1.48
CA LEU A 180 31.82 10.28 1.51
C LEU A 180 31.24 9.71 0.20
N LYS A 181 30.27 10.39 -0.41
CA LYS A 181 29.75 10.01 -1.73
C LYS A 181 30.77 10.24 -2.85
N ALA A 182 31.55 11.30 -2.79
CA ALA A 182 32.60 11.61 -3.75
C ALA A 182 33.74 10.59 -3.73
N SER A 183 34.04 10.03 -2.56
CA SER A 183 35.00 8.92 -2.41
C SER A 183 34.46 7.56 -2.88
N GLY A 184 33.25 7.51 -3.46
CA GLY A 184 32.71 6.31 -4.09
C GLY A 184 31.92 5.40 -3.16
N LEU A 185 31.67 5.78 -1.91
CA LEU A 185 30.93 4.94 -0.98
C LEU A 185 29.45 4.79 -1.38
N THR A 186 28.90 3.62 -1.10
CA THR A 186 27.47 3.33 -1.23
C THR A 186 26.67 4.03 -0.12
N HIS A 187 25.38 4.29 -0.33
CA HIS A 187 24.53 4.92 0.71
C HIS A 187 24.52 4.12 2.02
N LYS A 188 24.63 2.79 1.94
CA LYS A 188 24.71 1.90 3.11
C LYS A 188 25.96 2.16 3.96
N GLU A 189 27.11 2.32 3.31
CA GLU A 189 28.38 2.60 4.01
C GLU A 189 28.41 4.02 4.57
N VAL A 190 27.88 5.00 3.82
CA VAL A 190 27.73 6.38 4.31
C VAL A 190 26.84 6.42 5.55
N ALA A 191 25.69 5.76 5.50
CA ALA A 191 24.76 5.64 6.63
C ALA A 191 25.43 5.01 7.86
N HIS A 192 26.19 3.94 7.66
CA HIS A 192 26.95 3.29 8.73
C HIS A 192 27.99 4.24 9.36
N ARG A 193 28.77 4.97 8.56
CA ARG A 193 29.78 5.93 9.05
C ARG A 193 29.17 7.12 9.80
N MET A 194 28.04 7.63 9.32
CA MET A 194 27.37 8.77 9.94
C MET A 194 26.49 8.37 11.14
N GLY A 195 26.20 7.08 11.32
CA GLY A 195 25.25 6.61 12.32
C GLY A 195 23.81 7.04 12.02
N ARG A 196 23.43 7.10 10.74
CA ARG A 196 22.08 7.49 10.27
C ARG A 196 21.44 6.35 9.48
N GLY A 197 20.11 6.39 9.30
CA GLY A 197 19.39 5.39 8.50
C GLY A 197 19.65 5.53 7.00
N VAL A 198 19.78 4.39 6.28
CA VAL A 198 20.09 4.36 4.83
C VAL A 198 19.10 5.20 4.01
N SER A 199 17.80 5.04 4.25
CA SER A 199 16.75 5.81 3.57
C SER A 199 16.83 7.32 3.85
N SER A 200 17.29 7.71 5.05
CA SER A 200 17.48 9.13 5.40
C SER A 200 18.61 9.76 4.59
N VAL A 201 19.73 9.04 4.44
CA VAL A 201 20.88 9.46 3.62
C VAL A 201 20.48 9.56 2.15
N GLU A 202 19.80 8.55 1.61
CA GLU A 202 19.35 8.54 0.20
C GLU A 202 18.40 9.71 -0.11
N ASN A 203 17.38 9.90 0.74
CA ASN A 203 16.42 10.99 0.59
C ASN A 203 17.09 12.38 0.71
N LYS A 204 18.01 12.56 1.66
CA LYS A 204 18.72 13.83 1.83
C LYS A 204 19.66 14.10 0.68
N PHE A 205 20.46 13.11 0.27
CA PHE A 205 21.40 13.24 -0.85
C PHE A 205 20.64 13.58 -2.16
N GLY A 206 19.50 12.91 -2.41
CA GLY A 206 18.66 13.21 -3.58
C GLY A 206 18.09 14.64 -3.60
N ARG A 207 17.86 15.27 -2.44
CA ARG A 207 17.47 16.69 -2.34
C ARG A 207 18.68 17.61 -2.57
N VAL A 208 19.79 17.34 -1.91
CA VAL A 208 21.05 18.10 -2.05
C VAL A 208 21.53 18.14 -3.50
N MET A 209 21.35 17.07 -4.29
CA MET A 209 21.70 17.05 -5.71
C MET A 209 20.74 17.84 -6.61
N LYS A 210 19.51 18.11 -6.15
CA LYS A 210 18.50 18.90 -6.87
C LYS A 210 18.56 20.38 -6.49
N ASP A 211 18.89 20.66 -5.24
CA ASP A 211 18.99 22.00 -4.69
C ASP A 211 20.29 22.64 -5.20
N GLY A 212 20.18 23.75 -5.92
CA GLY A 212 21.33 24.42 -6.56
C GLY A 212 22.37 24.96 -5.57
N ASP A 213 21.99 25.13 -4.31
CA ASP A 213 22.80 25.72 -3.25
C ASP A 213 24.09 24.93 -2.98
N TRP A 214 24.08 23.62 -3.23
CA TRP A 214 25.23 22.73 -3.01
C TRP A 214 26.04 22.46 -4.27
N ALA A 215 25.65 23.01 -5.43
CA ALA A 215 26.26 22.68 -6.72
C ALA A 215 27.76 23.00 -6.77
N ALA A 216 28.17 24.14 -6.19
CA ALA A 216 29.58 24.54 -6.13
C ALA A 216 30.42 23.55 -5.32
N PHE A 217 29.95 23.14 -4.15
CA PHE A 217 30.65 22.20 -3.28
C PHE A 217 30.69 20.78 -3.86
N ILE A 218 29.61 20.34 -4.51
CA ILE A 218 29.56 19.04 -5.22
C ILE A 218 30.58 19.02 -6.36
N ALA A 219 30.70 20.12 -7.10
CA ALA A 219 31.68 20.28 -8.17
C ALA A 219 33.12 20.25 -7.63
N GLU A 220 33.37 20.93 -6.50
CA GLU A 220 34.67 20.90 -5.80
C GLU A 220 35.05 19.47 -5.37
N CYS A 221 34.08 18.68 -4.90
CA CYS A 221 34.30 17.28 -4.55
C CYS A 221 34.47 16.34 -5.76
N GLY A 222 34.38 16.83 -7.00
CA GLY A 222 34.55 16.01 -8.21
C GLY A 222 33.37 15.08 -8.53
N LEU A 223 32.23 15.23 -7.85
CA LEU A 223 31.02 14.48 -8.16
C LEU A 223 30.38 15.06 -9.42
N ARG A 224 30.37 14.28 -10.51
CA ARG A 224 29.58 14.65 -11.69
C ARG A 224 28.11 14.59 -11.33
N ASN A 225 27.41 15.71 -11.50
CA ASN A 225 25.98 15.78 -11.26
C ASN A 225 25.25 14.84 -12.26
N PRO A 226 24.59 13.75 -11.80
CA PRO A 226 23.94 12.79 -12.69
C PRO A 226 22.74 13.43 -13.43
N THR A 227 22.30 14.62 -13.00
CA THR A 227 21.27 15.40 -13.68
C THR A 227 21.71 16.00 -15.02
N GLY A 228 22.96 15.76 -15.45
CA GLY A 228 23.39 15.95 -16.85
C GLY A 228 22.59 15.11 -17.86
N ILE A 229 21.78 14.15 -17.40
CA ILE A 229 20.61 13.68 -18.15
C ILE A 229 19.68 14.89 -18.24
N LYS A 230 19.82 15.67 -19.33
CA LYS A 230 18.84 16.65 -19.78
C LYS A 230 17.49 15.96 -19.65
N ARG A 231 16.75 16.22 -18.55
CA ARG A 231 15.35 15.88 -18.51
C ARG A 231 14.83 16.65 -19.71
N LYS A 232 14.37 15.94 -20.75
CA LYS A 232 13.48 16.52 -21.72
C LYS A 232 12.36 17.07 -20.85
N THR A 233 12.48 18.34 -20.47
CA THR A 233 11.34 19.14 -20.10
C THR A 233 10.44 18.91 -21.28
N HIS A 234 9.41 18.11 -21.05
CA HIS A 234 8.35 17.90 -22.01
C HIS A 234 7.68 19.27 -22.05
N ASP A 235 8.30 20.17 -22.80
CA ASP A 235 7.71 21.41 -23.24
C ASP A 235 6.57 20.92 -24.11
N LYS A 236 5.41 20.77 -23.48
CA LYS A 236 4.13 20.64 -24.15
C LYS A 236 3.83 21.99 -24.77
N THR A 237 4.68 22.41 -25.71
CA THR A 237 4.24 23.28 -26.78
C THR A 237 3.28 22.40 -27.58
N TYR A 238 2.00 22.49 -27.26
CA TYR A 238 0.94 21.93 -28.10
C TYR A 238 1.20 22.44 -29.51
N LYS A 239 1.67 21.57 -30.39
CA LYS A 239 1.48 21.78 -31.81
C LYS A 239 -0.02 21.71 -32.01
N GLU A 240 -0.63 22.86 -32.21
CA GLU A 240 -1.91 22.96 -32.89
C GLU A 240 -1.69 22.35 -34.27
N ASP A 241 -1.97 21.05 -34.38
CA ASP A 241 -2.19 20.42 -35.67
C ASP A 241 -3.49 21.02 -36.20
N SER A 242 -3.29 22.13 -36.93
CA SER A 242 -4.06 22.49 -38.11
C SER A 242 -4.30 21.21 -38.92
N ASP A 243 -5.56 20.89 -39.17
CA ASP A 243 -6.12 20.62 -40.50
C ASP A 243 -7.49 19.94 -40.33
N GLY A 244 -8.53 20.58 -40.86
CA GLY A 244 -9.87 19.98 -40.92
C GLY A 244 -10.95 21.02 -41.18
N ASP A 245 -10.98 21.54 -42.40
CA ASP A 245 -12.14 22.23 -42.99
C ASP A 245 -13.45 21.50 -42.65
N LEU A 246 -14.33 22.19 -41.93
CA LEU A 246 -15.75 21.87 -41.84
C LEU A 246 -16.49 23.17 -42.13
N GLU A 247 -17.06 23.18 -43.33
CA GLU A 247 -17.84 24.26 -43.92
C GLU A 247 -19.08 24.60 -43.06
N ASP A 248 -19.36 25.90 -43.02
CA ASP A 248 -20.66 26.56 -42.82
C ASP A 248 -21.67 25.90 -41.87
N ASP A 249 -21.69 26.41 -40.63
CA ASP A 249 -22.95 26.70 -39.95
C ASP A 249 -22.86 28.12 -39.36
N GLU A 250 -23.55 29.05 -40.02
CA GLU A 250 -23.85 30.38 -39.52
C GLU A 250 -24.67 30.30 -38.23
N ASP A 251 -24.56 31.34 -37.39
CA ASP A 251 -25.43 31.61 -36.25
C ASP A 251 -25.29 30.74 -34.98
N ALA A 252 -24.23 31.02 -34.22
CA ALA A 252 -24.38 31.52 -32.83
C ALA A 252 -23.01 31.84 -32.21
N ARG A 253 -22.52 33.08 -32.38
CA ARG A 253 -21.39 33.57 -31.56
C ARG A 253 -21.89 33.91 -30.14
N PRO A 254 -21.47 33.20 -29.08
CA PRO A 254 -21.59 33.75 -27.73
C PRO A 254 -20.68 35.00 -27.60
N PRO A 255 -21.10 36.02 -26.83
CA PRO A 255 -20.33 37.24 -26.68
C PRO A 255 -18.97 36.98 -26.03
N PRO A 256 -17.94 37.79 -26.35
CA PRO A 256 -16.60 37.63 -25.81
C PRO A 256 -16.59 37.80 -24.29
N PHE A 257 -16.08 36.79 -23.58
CA PHE A 257 -15.77 36.88 -22.16
C PHE A 257 -14.80 38.04 -21.93
N LYS A 258 -15.30 39.09 -21.28
CA LYS A 258 -14.49 40.21 -20.81
C LYS A 258 -13.45 39.66 -19.84
N LYS A 259 -12.17 39.89 -20.16
CA LYS A 259 -11.00 39.60 -19.34
C LYS A 259 -11.28 39.99 -17.89
N ALA A 260 -11.28 39.01 -16.99
CA ALA A 260 -11.37 39.24 -15.56
C ALA A 260 -10.20 40.12 -15.14
N ARG A 261 -10.53 41.26 -14.53
CA ARG A 261 -9.60 42.21 -13.94
C ARG A 261 -8.72 41.51 -12.92
N SER A 262 -7.43 41.83 -13.00
CA SER A 262 -6.40 41.55 -12.00
C SER A 262 -6.90 41.80 -10.57
N ALA A 263 -6.75 40.78 -9.72
CA ALA A 263 -7.07 40.86 -8.31
C ALA A 263 -6.20 41.93 -7.61
N PRO A 264 -6.76 42.75 -6.70
CA PRO A 264 -5.99 43.73 -5.94
C PRO A 264 -5.07 43.04 -4.93
N LYS A 265 -3.81 43.51 -4.88
CA LYS A 265 -2.84 43.17 -3.82
C LYS A 265 -3.44 43.48 -2.45
N ILE A 266 -3.60 42.45 -1.62
CA ILE A 266 -3.97 42.59 -0.21
C ILE A 266 -2.74 43.14 0.52
N PRO A 267 -2.80 44.33 1.15
CA PRO A 267 -1.71 44.84 1.95
C PRO A 267 -1.56 44.02 3.24
N HIS A 268 -0.35 43.51 3.48
CA HIS A 268 0.07 42.90 4.73
C HIS A 268 -0.13 43.90 5.88
N LYS A 269 -1.15 43.69 6.72
CA LYS A 269 -1.27 44.42 7.98
C LYS A 269 -0.24 43.86 8.96
N SER A 270 0.71 44.73 9.31
CA SER A 270 1.71 44.55 10.35
C SER A 270 1.03 44.19 11.68
N ARG A 271 1.39 43.04 12.24
CA ARG A 271 0.91 42.56 13.54
C ARG A 271 1.65 43.32 14.63
N GLN A 272 1.11 44.46 15.04
CA GLN A 272 1.59 45.19 16.23
C GLN A 272 1.43 44.30 17.47
N GLN A 273 2.52 44.22 18.22
CA GLN A 273 2.62 43.58 19.53
C GLN A 273 1.74 44.31 20.54
N CYS A 274 0.77 43.62 21.13
CA CYS A 274 0.23 44.01 22.42
C CYS A 274 1.18 43.47 23.50
N ARG A 275 2.07 44.36 23.99
CA ARG A 275 2.59 44.26 25.36
C ARG A 275 1.49 44.80 26.28
N ALA A 276 0.99 43.97 27.18
CA ALA A 276 0.28 44.43 28.37
C ALA A 276 1.07 43.97 29.58
N GLN A 277 1.13 44.88 30.55
CA GLN A 277 1.90 44.86 31.80
C GLN A 277 1.38 43.82 32.79
#